data_AF-A0A956RB13-F1
#
_entry.id   AF-A0A956RB13-F1
#
_cell.length_a   1.000
_cell.length_b   1.000
_cell.length_c   1.000
_cell.angle_alpha   90.00
_cell.angle_beta   90.00
_cell.angle_gamma   90.00
#
_symmetry.space_group_name_H-M   'P 1'
#
loop_
_entity.id
_entity.type
_entity.pdbx_description
1 polymer ?
#
loop_
_entity_poly.entity_id
_entity_poly.type
_entity_poly.pdbx_seq_one_letter_code
_entity_poly.pdbx_strand_id
1 'polypeptide(L)'
;MRPRLRSSVCVALGVVACQPDPYSSGGLPPPGSTGPAPTTTAGDEGTDATADDTGPDPGVVGPRKRRLDLDPALLAEDLGGTTLLVVLDPTRIEYADTLPGGADLRFKGPEEGAAYPVEIEQWDPEGRSLVWVRVEAPVLPDHLWMYYGDPEGFAPIDPAHVWSDDFAAVWHMGRTEAATLPDSSGHGHHLSPFDFSGEFGVEGQVGLATRITAVDVPTEGGPLDLDTAQQLALTDALTLEAWVSPEVAMDDATHSILRKGDALALRTLDPTSTHPTLVLRTVEIPGQHRVESGGSLPVDAWSHVAATYDASTGQLAIYRNGVLEGTETIEGEPAQRQVQSSDAVAQVGQHMQGRLDEVRVSTVARSAAWVRLQYAAMTDALLRFGPPVARD
;
A
#
# COMPACT_ATOMS: atom_id res chain seq x y z
N MET A 1 -38.37 -9.91 51.40
CA MET A 1 -37.30 -10.26 52.36
C MET A 1 -35.95 -10.00 51.70
N ARG A 2 -35.14 -9.12 52.30
CA ARG A 2 -33.69 -8.92 52.05
C ARG A 2 -32.91 -9.77 53.09
N PRO A 3 -31.63 -10.16 52.91
CA PRO A 3 -30.45 -9.28 52.76
C PRO A 3 -29.44 -9.73 51.65
N ARG A 4 -28.74 -8.85 50.92
CA ARG A 4 -27.55 -8.01 51.23
C ARG A 4 -26.30 -8.75 51.70
N LEU A 5 -25.23 -8.70 50.88
CA LEU A 5 -23.87 -8.33 51.30
C LEU A 5 -23.06 -7.75 50.11
N ARG A 6 -22.29 -6.73 50.42
CA ARG A 6 -21.48 -5.85 49.56
C ARG A 6 -20.05 -6.39 49.46
N SER A 7 -19.32 -6.04 48.40
CA SER A 7 -18.02 -5.36 48.57
C SER A 7 -17.65 -4.55 47.33
N SER A 8 -17.17 -3.34 47.57
CA SER A 8 -16.62 -2.39 46.60
C SER A 8 -15.10 -2.46 46.66
N VAL A 9 -14.41 -2.31 45.52
CA VAL A 9 -13.09 -1.69 45.46
C VAL A 9 -13.05 -0.80 44.22
N CYS A 10 -12.79 0.49 44.45
CA CYS A 10 -12.42 1.48 43.45
C CYS A 10 -10.91 1.41 43.21
N VAL A 11 -10.46 1.54 41.96
CA VAL A 11 -9.19 2.19 41.62
C VAL A 11 -9.44 3.08 40.41
N ALA A 12 -9.02 4.33 40.54
CA ALA A 12 -9.12 5.40 39.57
C ALA A 12 -7.86 5.49 38.71
N LEU A 13 -8.02 5.84 37.43
CA LEU A 13 -7.09 6.50 36.50
C LEU A 13 -8.03 6.94 35.35
N GLY A 14 -8.31 8.21 35.07
CA GLY A 14 -7.39 9.33 34.94
C GLY A 14 -7.17 9.61 33.45
N VAL A 15 -8.24 9.86 32.68
CA VAL A 15 -8.13 10.23 31.25
C VAL A 15 -8.46 11.71 31.11
N VAL A 16 -7.42 12.48 30.78
CA VAL A 16 -7.51 13.88 30.36
C VAL A 16 -7.90 13.87 28.88
N ALA A 17 -9.15 14.22 28.60
CA ALA A 17 -9.60 14.52 27.24
C ALA A 17 -9.31 15.99 26.93
N CYS A 18 -8.40 16.26 26.01
CA CYS A 18 -8.28 17.58 25.37
C CYS A 18 -9.30 17.64 24.23
N GLN A 19 -10.35 18.45 24.39
CA GLN A 19 -11.17 18.92 23.28
C GLN A 19 -10.57 20.22 22.71
N PRO A 20 -10.60 20.45 21.39
CA PRO A 20 -10.32 21.76 20.82
C PRO A 20 -11.59 22.62 20.78
N ASP A 21 -11.53 23.80 21.38
CA ASP A 21 -12.56 24.84 21.26
C ASP A 21 -12.47 25.59 19.92
N PRO A 22 -13.60 26.14 19.41
CA PRO A 22 -13.72 26.69 18.06
C PRO A 22 -13.24 28.15 17.93
N TYR A 23 -12.77 28.46 16.71
CA TYR A 23 -12.35 29.77 16.22
C TYR A 23 -13.35 30.90 16.52
N SER A 24 -12.83 32.01 17.07
CA SER A 24 -13.50 33.31 17.16
C SER A 24 -12.79 34.32 16.26
N SER A 25 -13.57 34.99 15.44
CA SER A 25 -13.21 36.00 14.44
C SER A 25 -13.01 37.41 15.03
N GLY A 26 -11.96 38.11 14.58
CA GLY A 26 -11.77 39.56 14.64
C GLY A 26 -10.39 39.85 14.03
N GLY A 27 -10.15 40.76 13.09
CA GLY A 27 -10.76 42.05 12.79
C GLY A 27 -9.58 43.04 12.62
N LEU A 28 -9.19 43.33 11.37
CA LEU A 28 -8.15 44.32 10.99
C LEU A 28 -8.59 45.75 11.34
N PRO A 29 -7.65 46.69 11.61
CA PRO A 29 -7.24 47.68 10.56
C PRO A 29 -5.78 48.23 10.74
N PRO A 30 -5.34 49.33 10.09
CA PRO A 30 -4.66 49.41 8.79
C PRO A 30 -3.21 50.03 8.86
N PRO A 31 -2.47 50.21 7.74
CA PRO A 31 -1.04 50.51 7.74
C PRO A 31 -0.69 52.01 7.58
N GLY A 32 0.49 52.39 8.06
CA GLY A 32 1.21 53.64 7.79
C GLY A 32 2.62 53.49 8.38
N SER A 33 3.71 54.05 7.87
CA SER A 33 3.95 55.15 6.94
C SER A 33 5.41 55.02 6.48
N THR A 34 5.67 55.26 5.20
CA THR A 34 6.99 55.40 4.56
C THR A 34 7.75 56.63 5.08
N GLY A 35 9.07 56.53 5.19
CA GLY A 35 10.00 57.66 5.39
C GLY A 35 11.47 57.23 5.23
N PRO A 36 12.37 58.09 4.71
CA PRO A 36 13.37 57.69 3.71
C PRO A 36 14.80 57.48 4.24
N ALA A 37 15.61 56.85 3.38
CA ALA A 37 17.06 56.67 3.48
C ALA A 37 17.86 57.99 3.54
N PRO A 38 19.13 57.90 3.96
CA PRO A 38 20.17 58.69 3.33
C PRO A 38 21.32 57.83 2.79
N THR A 39 21.71 58.18 1.59
CA THR A 39 22.88 57.78 0.81
C THR A 39 24.18 58.28 1.45
N THR A 40 25.26 57.47 1.45
CA THR A 40 26.64 57.97 1.35
C THR A 40 27.59 56.93 0.74
N THR A 41 28.01 57.24 -0.49
CA THR A 41 29.38 57.30 -1.03
C THR A 41 30.36 56.13 -0.88
N ALA A 42 30.88 55.73 -2.05
CA ALA A 42 32.01 54.84 -2.26
C ALA A 42 33.35 55.39 -1.73
N GLY A 43 34.23 54.47 -1.33
CA GLY A 43 35.66 54.67 -1.08
C GLY A 43 36.41 53.38 -1.40
N ASP A 44 37.42 53.50 -2.23
CA ASP A 44 38.28 52.46 -2.81
C ASP A 44 39.49 52.13 -1.91
N GLU A 45 40.21 51.08 -2.30
CA GLU A 45 41.55 50.62 -1.90
C GLU A 45 41.65 49.60 -0.75
N GLY A 46 42.09 48.40 -1.13
CA GLY A 46 42.24 47.24 -0.27
C GLY A 46 43.53 47.21 0.53
N THR A 47 43.57 46.29 1.49
CA THR A 47 44.80 45.68 2.00
C THR A 47 44.55 44.22 2.36
N ASP A 48 45.48 43.41 1.92
CA ASP A 48 45.80 42.02 2.24
C ASP A 48 45.65 41.68 3.73
N ALA A 49 44.82 40.68 4.06
CA ALA A 49 45.00 39.83 5.24
C ALA A 49 44.09 38.59 5.18
N THR A 50 44.76 37.44 5.21
CA THR A 50 44.28 36.12 5.65
C THR A 50 43.15 35.47 4.86
N ALA A 51 43.54 34.49 4.05
CA ALA A 51 42.69 33.35 3.73
C ALA A 51 42.02 32.87 5.02
N ASP A 52 40.71 33.04 5.08
CA ASP A 52 39.86 32.33 6.03
C ASP A 52 39.90 30.87 5.57
N ASP A 53 40.83 30.14 6.18
CA ASP A 53 40.81 28.69 6.28
C ASP A 53 39.52 28.33 7.03
N THR A 54 38.40 28.32 6.29
CA THR A 54 37.21 27.60 6.70
C THR A 54 37.55 26.11 6.60
N GLY A 55 38.35 25.64 7.55
CA GLY A 55 38.32 24.25 7.96
C GLY A 55 36.85 23.81 8.09
N PRO A 56 36.53 22.55 7.78
CA PRO A 56 35.15 22.09 7.72
C PRO A 56 34.41 22.50 8.98
N ASP A 57 33.27 23.17 8.80
CA ASP A 57 32.41 23.64 9.88
C ASP A 57 32.14 22.48 10.85
N PRO A 58 32.57 22.57 12.12
CA PRO A 58 32.40 21.49 13.08
C PRO A 58 30.94 21.48 13.55
N GLY A 59 30.03 20.94 12.74
CA GLY A 59 28.64 20.83 13.15
C GLY A 59 27.63 20.32 12.12
N VAL A 60 27.92 20.39 10.82
CA VAL A 60 26.99 19.85 9.81
C VAL A 60 27.27 18.38 9.63
N VAL A 61 26.61 17.59 10.49
CA VAL A 61 26.53 16.15 10.31
C VAL A 61 25.65 15.88 9.08
N GLY A 62 26.22 15.26 8.04
CA GLY A 62 25.46 14.88 6.85
C GLY A 62 24.37 13.82 7.14
N PRO A 63 23.40 13.64 6.23
CA PRO A 63 22.39 12.61 6.38
C PRO A 63 23.03 11.23 6.53
N ARG A 64 22.38 10.35 7.30
CA ARG A 64 22.69 8.93 7.23
C ARG A 64 22.35 8.40 5.85
N LYS A 65 23.20 7.52 5.36
CA LYS A 65 23.03 6.81 4.09
C LYS A 65 23.13 5.32 4.33
N ARG A 66 22.22 4.55 3.73
CA ARG A 66 22.23 3.09 3.80
C ARG A 66 21.89 2.48 2.45
N ARG A 67 22.67 1.48 2.05
CA ARG A 67 22.45 0.72 0.81
C ARG A 67 21.39 -0.36 1.05
N LEU A 68 20.46 -0.51 0.11
CA LEU A 68 19.46 -1.58 0.07
C LEU A 68 19.67 -2.39 -1.21
N ASP A 69 20.29 -3.57 -1.10
CA ASP A 69 20.52 -4.45 -2.25
C ASP A 69 19.28 -5.31 -2.52
N LEU A 70 18.83 -5.35 -3.77
CA LEU A 70 17.73 -6.21 -4.22
C LEU A 70 18.28 -7.60 -4.56
N ASP A 71 17.51 -8.66 -4.30
CA ASP A 71 17.92 -10.00 -4.71
C ASP A 71 18.00 -10.11 -6.26
N PRO A 72 19.18 -10.34 -6.84
CA PRO A 72 19.34 -10.40 -8.29
C PRO A 72 18.55 -11.55 -8.93
N ALA A 73 18.18 -12.59 -8.17
CA ALA A 73 17.36 -13.68 -8.68
C ALA A 73 15.89 -13.25 -8.96
N LEU A 74 15.48 -12.06 -8.54
CA LEU A 74 14.14 -11.49 -8.74
C LEU A 74 14.10 -10.40 -9.82
N LEU A 75 15.25 -9.98 -10.36
CA LEU A 75 15.38 -8.91 -11.35
C LEU A 75 15.38 -9.46 -12.79
N ALA A 76 14.47 -10.38 -13.10
CA ALA A 76 14.51 -11.19 -14.31
C ALA A 76 14.14 -10.44 -15.62
N GLU A 77 13.55 -9.25 -15.51
CA GLU A 77 13.11 -8.41 -16.64
C GLU A 77 13.05 -6.92 -16.24
N ASP A 78 12.64 -6.04 -17.16
CA ASP A 78 12.41 -4.61 -16.89
C ASP A 78 11.19 -4.41 -15.99
N LEU A 79 11.44 -4.38 -14.67
CA LEU A 79 10.45 -4.13 -13.63
C LEU A 79 10.47 -2.65 -13.16
N GLY A 80 10.82 -1.74 -14.06
CA GLY A 80 10.86 -0.31 -13.78
C GLY A 80 9.51 0.26 -13.35
N GLY A 81 9.52 1.36 -12.59
CA GLY A 81 8.31 2.00 -12.09
C GLY A 81 7.55 1.21 -11.02
N THR A 82 8.09 0.08 -10.54
CA THR A 82 7.43 -0.76 -9.52
C THR A 82 7.51 -0.13 -8.13
N THR A 83 6.45 -0.35 -7.35
CA THR A 83 6.40 -0.01 -5.93
C THR A 83 6.95 -1.18 -5.10
N LEU A 84 7.80 -0.92 -4.12
CA LEU A 84 8.42 -1.91 -3.24
C LEU A 84 8.14 -1.61 -1.77
N LEU A 85 7.94 -2.65 -0.97
CA LEU A 85 7.93 -2.54 0.48
C LEU A 85 9.36 -2.54 1.03
N VAL A 86 9.67 -1.54 1.86
CA VAL A 86 10.86 -1.48 2.71
C VAL A 86 10.38 -1.65 4.15
N VAL A 87 10.71 -2.78 4.76
CA VAL A 87 10.43 -3.05 6.18
C VAL A 87 11.61 -2.55 7.01
N LEU A 88 11.33 -1.68 7.96
CA LEU A 88 12.31 -1.14 8.90
C LEU A 88 12.03 -1.63 10.32
N ASP A 89 13.10 -1.76 11.10
CA ASP A 89 13.11 -2.10 12.51
C ASP A 89 14.38 -1.47 13.14
N PRO A 90 14.57 -1.50 14.48
CA PRO A 90 15.73 -0.87 15.13
C PRO A 90 17.11 -1.41 14.70
N THR A 91 17.18 -2.51 13.95
CA THR A 91 18.42 -3.05 13.35
C THR A 91 18.67 -2.54 11.92
N ARG A 92 17.62 -2.02 11.27
CA ARG A 92 17.60 -1.53 9.88
C ARG A 92 17.63 -0.02 9.78
N ILE A 93 17.25 0.69 10.83
CA ILE A 93 17.28 2.14 10.89
C ILE A 93 17.51 2.67 12.31
N GLU A 94 18.19 3.80 12.37
CA GLU A 94 18.53 4.49 13.61
C GLU A 94 17.46 5.55 13.85
N TYR A 95 16.30 5.12 14.36
CA TYR A 95 15.11 5.96 14.55
C TYR A 95 15.36 7.26 15.33
N ALA A 96 16.31 7.26 16.28
CA ALA A 96 16.67 8.45 17.04
C ALA A 96 17.21 9.60 16.16
N ASP A 97 17.68 9.27 14.96
CA ASP A 97 18.21 10.22 14.00
C ASP A 97 17.17 10.62 12.95
N THR A 98 15.98 10.03 12.95
CA THR A 98 14.90 10.39 12.01
C THR A 98 14.04 11.53 12.55
N LEU A 99 13.40 12.27 11.65
CA LEU A 99 12.30 13.15 12.03
C LEU A 99 11.07 12.33 12.47
N PRO A 100 10.19 12.91 13.32
CA PRO A 100 8.95 12.24 13.72
C PRO A 100 8.15 11.74 12.51
N GLY A 101 7.67 10.50 12.60
CA GLY A 101 6.93 9.85 11.51
C GLY A 101 7.76 9.49 10.29
N GLY A 102 9.11 9.57 10.35
CA GLY A 102 9.99 9.28 9.21
C GLY A 102 9.93 10.34 8.11
N ALA A 103 9.55 11.59 8.44
CA ALA A 103 9.31 12.66 7.47
C ALA A 103 10.53 13.02 6.60
N ASP A 104 11.73 12.66 7.03
CA ASP A 104 13.01 12.86 6.35
C ASP A 104 13.53 11.63 5.60
N LEU A 105 12.76 10.53 5.53
CA LEU A 105 13.13 9.34 4.75
C LEU A 105 13.14 9.58 3.25
N ARG A 106 14.29 9.37 2.59
CA ARG A 106 14.40 9.47 1.13
C ARG A 106 14.99 8.20 0.55
N PHE A 107 14.47 7.81 -0.60
CA PHE A 107 15.02 6.70 -1.38
C PHE A 107 15.47 7.22 -2.74
N LYS A 108 16.63 6.77 -3.19
CA LYS A 108 17.20 7.17 -4.48
C LYS A 108 17.74 5.96 -5.23
N GLY A 109 17.82 6.09 -6.54
CA GLY A 109 18.50 5.10 -7.38
C GLY A 109 20.02 5.13 -7.19
N PRO A 110 20.75 4.20 -7.82
CA PRO A 110 22.21 4.08 -7.74
C PRO A 110 22.99 5.37 -8.03
N GLU A 111 22.51 6.16 -9.00
CA GLU A 111 23.11 7.41 -9.45
C GLU A 111 22.70 8.63 -8.57
N GLU A 112 22.00 8.40 -7.46
CA GLU A 112 21.66 9.40 -6.44
C GLU A 112 20.91 10.64 -6.94
N GLY A 113 20.11 10.48 -8.00
CA GLY A 113 19.29 11.53 -8.60
C GLY A 113 18.11 12.01 -7.74
N ALA A 114 16.97 12.28 -8.39
CA ALA A 114 15.75 12.66 -7.68
C ALA A 114 15.34 11.57 -6.67
N ALA A 115 14.75 11.99 -5.56
CA ALA A 115 14.18 11.07 -4.60
C ALA A 115 12.91 10.44 -5.16
N TYR A 116 12.73 9.15 -4.91
CA TYR A 116 11.55 8.39 -5.27
C TYR A 116 10.36 8.73 -4.36
N PRO A 117 9.12 8.65 -4.87
CA PRO A 117 7.91 8.77 -4.06
C PRO A 117 7.87 7.75 -2.92
N VAL A 118 7.35 8.17 -1.76
CA VAL A 118 7.33 7.39 -0.51
C VAL A 118 6.00 7.54 0.21
N GLU A 119 5.42 6.40 0.62
CA GLU A 119 4.29 6.32 1.55
C GLU A 119 4.73 5.54 2.77
N ILE A 120 4.47 6.09 3.95
CA ILE A 120 4.73 5.42 5.22
C ILE A 120 3.38 4.92 5.73
N GLU A 121 3.13 3.64 5.55
CA GLU A 121 1.89 2.99 5.98
C GLU A 121 1.87 2.84 7.51
N GLN A 122 3.01 2.44 8.08
CA GLN A 122 3.19 2.26 9.51
C GLN A 122 4.54 2.82 9.96
N TRP A 123 4.53 3.60 11.05
CA TRP A 123 5.73 4.10 11.71
C TRP A 123 5.77 3.67 13.17
N ASP A 124 6.58 2.65 13.46
CA ASP A 124 6.77 2.12 14.82
C ASP A 124 8.27 1.95 15.13
N PRO A 125 8.88 2.96 15.78
CA PRO A 125 10.28 2.92 16.19
C PRO A 125 10.67 1.81 17.17
N GLU A 126 9.70 1.20 17.85
CA GLU A 126 9.95 0.10 18.80
C GLU A 126 9.72 -1.28 18.16
N GLY A 127 9.00 -1.32 17.05
CA GLY A 127 8.64 -2.53 16.31
C GLY A 127 9.02 -2.46 14.83
N ARG A 128 8.01 -2.55 13.96
CA ARG A 128 8.18 -2.56 12.51
C ARG A 128 7.56 -1.32 11.87
N SER A 129 8.35 -0.59 11.10
CA SER A 129 7.82 0.42 10.17
C SER A 129 7.70 -0.16 8.75
N LEU A 130 6.67 0.26 8.03
CA LEU A 130 6.35 -0.19 6.68
C LEU A 130 6.34 1.01 5.75
N VAL A 131 7.24 0.97 4.77
CA VAL A 131 7.50 2.09 3.88
C VAL A 131 7.42 1.62 2.44
N TRP A 132 6.46 2.14 1.68
CA TRP A 132 6.28 1.87 0.26
C TRP A 132 7.06 2.89 -0.57
N VAL A 133 7.85 2.41 -1.52
CA VAL A 133 8.73 3.25 -2.36
C VAL A 133 8.48 2.93 -3.82
N ARG A 134 8.13 3.94 -4.63
CA ARG A 134 8.00 3.77 -6.08
C ARG A 134 9.32 4.00 -6.78
N VAL A 135 9.91 2.95 -7.34
CA VAL A 135 11.20 3.06 -8.03
C VAL A 135 11.00 3.64 -9.43
N GLU A 136 11.14 4.97 -9.57
CA GLU A 136 11.01 5.70 -10.84
C GLU A 136 12.26 5.58 -11.74
N ALA A 137 12.72 4.35 -11.92
CA ALA A 137 13.74 4.01 -12.92
C ALA A 137 13.07 3.22 -14.07
N PRO A 138 13.52 3.39 -15.33
CA PRO A 138 13.00 2.60 -16.46
C PRO A 138 13.24 1.10 -16.29
N VAL A 139 14.32 0.75 -15.59
CA VAL A 139 14.70 -0.60 -15.23
C VAL A 139 14.90 -0.61 -13.72
N LEU A 140 14.39 -1.63 -13.04
CA LEU A 140 14.60 -1.80 -11.61
C LEU A 140 16.09 -2.00 -11.32
N PRO A 141 16.77 -1.10 -10.59
CA PRO A 141 18.18 -1.25 -10.25
C PRO A 141 18.42 -2.42 -9.29
N ASP A 142 19.67 -2.88 -9.22
CA ASP A 142 20.11 -3.91 -8.27
C ASP A 142 20.22 -3.40 -6.82
N HIS A 143 20.14 -2.08 -6.61
CA HIS A 143 20.10 -1.48 -5.28
C HIS A 143 19.42 -0.11 -5.27
N LEU A 144 19.04 0.31 -4.07
CA LEU A 144 18.58 1.65 -3.73
C LEU A 144 19.47 2.23 -2.62
N TRP A 145 19.44 3.55 -2.50
CA TRP A 145 19.98 4.27 -1.35
C TRP A 145 18.85 4.80 -0.48
N MET A 146 18.90 4.55 0.82
CA MET A 146 18.03 5.13 1.84
C MET A 146 18.79 6.24 2.58
N TYR A 147 18.17 7.42 2.72
CA TYR A 147 18.68 8.56 3.46
C TYR A 147 17.71 8.99 4.55
N TYR A 148 18.25 9.51 5.66
CA TYR A 148 17.51 10.10 6.77
C TYR A 148 18.46 10.87 7.69
N GLY A 149 17.95 11.63 8.65
CA GLY A 149 18.73 12.44 9.58
C GLY A 149 19.22 13.77 9.03
N ASP A 150 18.51 14.32 8.04
CA ASP A 150 18.71 15.68 7.56
C ASP A 150 17.38 16.44 7.55
N PRO A 151 17.10 17.23 8.60
CA PRO A 151 15.81 17.88 8.79
C PRO A 151 15.57 19.11 7.89
N GLU A 152 16.62 19.66 7.26
CA GLU A 152 16.53 20.88 6.44
C GLU A 152 16.87 20.63 4.96
N GLY A 153 17.56 19.53 4.63
CA GLY A 153 18.01 19.22 3.27
C GLY A 153 17.04 18.43 2.40
N PHE A 154 15.94 17.89 2.95
CA PHE A 154 15.03 17.02 2.19
C PHE A 154 13.62 17.59 2.00
N ALA A 155 13.21 17.77 0.74
CA ALA A 155 11.82 18.08 0.37
C ALA A 155 10.85 17.01 0.90
N PRO A 156 9.62 17.31 1.37
CA PRO A 156 8.71 16.35 2.00
C PRO A 156 8.51 15.04 1.21
N ILE A 157 8.16 13.94 1.91
CA ILE A 157 7.76 12.69 1.25
C ILE A 157 6.53 12.92 0.37
N ASP A 158 6.42 12.12 -0.69
CA ASP A 158 5.36 12.22 -1.69
C ASP A 158 4.56 10.91 -1.74
N PRO A 159 3.59 10.72 -0.83
CA PRO A 159 2.75 9.52 -0.83
C PRO A 159 1.78 9.47 -2.02
N ALA A 160 1.41 10.63 -2.58
CA ALA A 160 0.39 10.72 -3.63
C ALA A 160 0.82 10.10 -4.96
N HIS A 161 2.12 9.89 -5.18
CA HIS A 161 2.66 9.33 -6.44
C HIS A 161 3.30 7.96 -6.27
N VAL A 162 3.12 7.30 -5.11
CA VAL A 162 3.70 5.96 -4.81
C VAL A 162 3.09 4.86 -5.65
N TRP A 163 1.80 4.95 -5.93
CA TRP A 163 1.08 4.00 -6.75
C TRP A 163 0.99 4.55 -8.17
N SER A 164 1.43 3.78 -9.17
CA SER A 164 1.33 4.22 -10.57
C SER A 164 -0.12 4.34 -11.02
N ASP A 165 -0.35 5.08 -12.10
CA ASP A 165 -1.65 5.18 -12.79
C ASP A 165 -2.18 3.81 -13.26
N ASP A 166 -1.33 2.78 -13.26
CA ASP A 166 -1.71 1.40 -13.55
C ASP A 166 -2.44 0.73 -12.37
N PHE A 167 -2.57 1.38 -11.21
CA PHE A 167 -3.39 0.92 -10.10
C PHE A 167 -4.74 1.63 -10.11
N ALA A 168 -5.82 0.87 -10.27
CA ALA A 168 -7.16 1.40 -10.10
C ALA A 168 -7.52 1.56 -8.62
N ALA A 169 -7.00 0.71 -7.74
CA ALA A 169 -7.22 0.81 -6.29
C ALA A 169 -6.14 0.05 -5.51
N VAL A 170 -5.79 0.58 -4.33
CA VAL A 170 -4.87 -0.04 -3.38
C VAL A 170 -5.42 0.11 -1.97
N TRP A 171 -5.70 -1.02 -1.30
CA TRP A 171 -6.19 -1.05 0.08
C TRP A 171 -5.22 -1.84 0.96
N HIS A 172 -4.56 -1.15 1.89
CA HIS A 172 -3.72 -1.77 2.93
C HIS A 172 -4.51 -2.55 3.98
N MET A 173 -5.84 -2.49 3.99
CA MET A 173 -6.73 -3.24 4.90
C MET A 173 -6.56 -2.98 6.42
N GLY A 174 -5.63 -2.11 6.83
CA GLY A 174 -5.13 -2.02 8.20
C GLY A 174 -5.60 -0.89 9.11
N ARG A 175 -6.77 -0.30 8.87
CA ARG A 175 -7.27 0.79 9.72
C ARG A 175 -7.73 0.31 11.11
N THR A 176 -7.69 1.16 12.12
CA THR A 176 -8.11 0.83 13.50
C THR A 176 -9.53 1.31 13.86
N GLU A 177 -10.01 2.43 13.32
CA GLU A 177 -11.40 2.94 13.47
C GLU A 177 -11.79 3.80 12.24
N ALA A 178 -12.94 3.60 11.58
CA ALA A 178 -13.60 4.55 10.65
C ALA A 178 -14.79 3.94 9.85
N ALA A 179 -15.52 4.80 9.13
CA ALA A 179 -16.53 4.43 8.15
C ALA A 179 -15.99 3.89 6.81
N THR A 180 -14.72 4.12 6.43
CA THR A 180 -14.12 3.60 5.16
C THR A 180 -12.65 3.13 5.26
N LEU A 181 -12.24 2.13 4.45
CA LEU A 181 -10.86 1.74 4.16
C LEU A 181 -10.33 2.68 3.07
N PRO A 182 -9.24 3.43 3.33
CA PRO A 182 -8.70 4.38 2.37
C PRO A 182 -8.10 3.65 1.16
N ASP A 183 -8.17 4.32 0.02
CA ASP A 183 -7.55 3.89 -1.23
C ASP A 183 -6.28 4.71 -1.41
N SER A 184 -5.13 4.06 -1.29
CA SER A 184 -3.82 4.72 -1.40
C SER A 184 -3.47 5.09 -2.85
N SER A 185 -4.19 4.56 -3.85
CA SER A 185 -3.90 4.86 -5.27
C SER A 185 -4.23 6.31 -5.67
N GLY A 186 -4.94 7.06 -4.83
CA GLY A 186 -5.34 8.45 -5.10
C GLY A 186 -6.61 8.60 -5.96
N HIS A 187 -7.19 7.50 -6.44
CA HIS A 187 -8.43 7.52 -7.24
C HIS A 187 -9.70 7.66 -6.41
N GLY A 188 -9.59 7.55 -5.08
CA GLY A 188 -10.69 7.75 -4.15
C GLY A 188 -11.67 6.57 -4.12
N HIS A 189 -11.25 5.38 -4.55
CA HIS A 189 -12.05 4.15 -4.50
C HIS A 189 -12.04 3.54 -3.08
N HIS A 190 -12.48 4.30 -2.08
CA HIS A 190 -12.50 3.87 -0.68
C HIS A 190 -13.53 2.76 -0.43
N LEU A 191 -13.16 1.66 0.22
CA LEU A 191 -14.13 0.63 0.59
C LEU A 191 -14.91 1.05 1.84
N SER A 192 -16.21 0.88 1.83
CA SER A 192 -17.08 1.09 2.99
C SER A 192 -17.60 -0.25 3.51
N PRO A 193 -17.64 -0.48 4.83
CA PRO A 193 -18.29 -1.65 5.38
C PRO A 193 -19.80 -1.58 5.15
N PHE A 194 -20.38 -2.67 4.68
CA PHE A 194 -21.83 -2.83 4.54
C PHE A 194 -22.24 -4.12 5.24
N ASP A 195 -23.08 -4.00 6.27
CA ASP A 195 -23.47 -5.10 7.16
C ASP A 195 -22.28 -5.97 7.63
N PHE A 196 -21.18 -5.29 7.95
CA PHE A 196 -19.90 -5.92 8.23
C PHE A 196 -19.89 -6.61 9.61
N SER A 197 -19.57 -7.90 9.64
CA SER A 197 -19.20 -8.63 10.85
C SER A 197 -17.73 -9.00 10.79
N GLY A 198 -16.94 -8.48 11.72
CA GLY A 198 -15.50 -8.67 11.71
C GLY A 198 -14.77 -7.69 12.62
N GLU A 199 -13.47 -7.58 12.42
CA GLU A 199 -12.56 -6.71 13.17
C GLU A 199 -11.60 -6.02 12.20
N PHE A 200 -11.44 -4.71 12.33
CA PHE A 200 -10.40 -3.95 11.62
C PHE A 200 -9.16 -3.87 12.50
N GLY A 201 -7.98 -3.76 11.89
CA GLY A 201 -6.74 -3.50 12.62
C GLY A 201 -6.19 -4.73 13.34
N VAL A 202 -6.51 -5.94 12.85
CA VAL A 202 -5.86 -7.16 13.34
C VAL A 202 -4.47 -7.29 12.71
N GLU A 203 -3.60 -8.14 13.25
CA GLU A 203 -2.28 -8.38 12.65
C GLU A 203 -2.41 -8.94 11.22
N GLY A 204 -1.77 -8.25 10.27
CA GLY A 204 -1.72 -8.59 8.85
C GLY A 204 -0.47 -9.37 8.45
N GLN A 205 -0.37 -9.70 7.17
CA GLN A 205 0.88 -10.14 6.57
C GLN A 205 1.82 -8.93 6.35
N VAL A 206 1.25 -7.81 5.91
CA VAL A 206 1.88 -6.50 5.83
C VAL A 206 1.04 -5.56 6.70
N GLY A 207 1.62 -5.13 7.82
CA GLY A 207 0.94 -4.18 8.71
C GLY A 207 -0.28 -4.78 9.36
N LEU A 208 -1.40 -4.09 9.21
CA LEU A 208 -2.67 -4.47 9.80
C LEU A 208 -3.64 -4.96 8.72
N ALA A 209 -4.47 -5.93 9.07
CA ALA A 209 -5.44 -6.54 8.17
C ALA A 209 -6.89 -6.28 8.62
N THR A 210 -7.82 -6.65 7.76
CA THR A 210 -9.24 -6.75 8.10
C THR A 210 -9.64 -8.21 8.27
N ARG A 211 -10.18 -8.55 9.43
CA ARG A 211 -10.78 -9.86 9.72
C ARG A 211 -12.28 -9.83 9.47
N ILE A 212 -12.80 -10.80 8.72
CA ILE A 212 -14.21 -10.97 8.41
C ILE A 212 -14.71 -12.25 9.08
N THR A 213 -15.84 -12.16 9.79
CA THR A 213 -16.46 -13.28 10.52
C THR A 213 -17.89 -13.57 10.07
N ALA A 214 -18.46 -12.78 9.14
CA ALA A 214 -19.83 -12.94 8.67
C ALA A 214 -20.01 -14.22 7.83
N VAL A 215 -20.98 -15.06 8.21
CA VAL A 215 -21.43 -16.23 7.43
C VAL A 215 -22.67 -15.89 6.58
N ASP A 216 -23.50 -14.98 7.05
CA ASP A 216 -24.67 -14.47 6.35
C ASP A 216 -24.36 -13.09 5.76
N VAL A 217 -24.40 -12.96 4.44
CA VAL A 217 -24.42 -11.65 3.78
C VAL A 217 -25.88 -11.35 3.41
N PRO A 218 -26.39 -10.12 3.62
CA PRO A 218 -27.69 -9.71 3.13
C PRO A 218 -27.86 -9.98 1.63
N THR A 219 -29.11 -10.12 1.17
CA THR A 219 -29.47 -10.39 -0.24
C THR A 219 -28.93 -9.37 -1.25
N GLU A 220 -28.40 -8.24 -0.79
CA GLU A 220 -27.72 -7.20 -1.57
C GLU A 220 -26.46 -6.76 -0.81
N GLY A 221 -25.36 -6.47 -1.50
CA GLY A 221 -24.11 -5.96 -0.91
C GLY A 221 -23.09 -7.04 -0.51
N GLY A 222 -21.92 -6.58 -0.06
CA GLY A 222 -20.76 -7.37 0.36
C GLY A 222 -20.16 -6.75 1.63
N PRO A 223 -19.33 -7.47 2.40
CA PRO A 223 -18.89 -6.96 3.71
C PRO A 223 -18.07 -5.68 3.58
N LEU A 224 -17.37 -5.49 2.46
CA LEU A 224 -16.66 -4.27 2.10
C LEU A 224 -16.99 -3.94 0.64
N ASP A 225 -17.65 -2.81 0.41
CA ASP A 225 -18.11 -2.40 -0.92
C ASP A 225 -17.50 -1.06 -1.31
N LEU A 226 -17.24 -0.87 -2.61
CA LEU A 226 -17.13 0.47 -3.15
C LEU A 226 -18.48 1.17 -3.10
N ASP A 227 -18.48 2.46 -2.79
CA ASP A 227 -19.70 3.26 -2.93
C ASP A 227 -20.17 3.18 -4.40
N THR A 228 -21.47 3.05 -4.63
CA THR A 228 -22.11 3.15 -5.95
C THR A 228 -21.68 4.37 -6.77
N ALA A 229 -21.27 5.47 -6.13
CA ALA A 229 -20.72 6.65 -6.79
C ALA A 229 -19.29 6.45 -7.34
N GLN A 230 -18.59 5.41 -6.87
CA GLN A 230 -17.21 5.05 -7.22
C GLN A 230 -17.23 3.87 -8.19
N GLN A 231 -17.20 4.17 -9.50
CA GLN A 231 -17.12 3.12 -10.52
C GLN A 231 -15.67 2.68 -10.71
N LEU A 232 -15.34 1.51 -10.16
CA LEU A 232 -14.15 0.77 -10.58
C LEU A 232 -14.34 0.30 -12.03
N ALA A 233 -13.75 1.03 -12.97
CA ALA A 233 -13.80 0.70 -14.39
C ALA A 233 -12.95 -0.55 -14.65
N LEU A 234 -13.56 -1.56 -15.28
CA LEU A 234 -12.83 -2.72 -15.74
C LEU A 234 -12.11 -2.37 -17.04
N THR A 235 -10.86 -2.80 -17.14
CA THR A 235 -10.01 -2.63 -18.31
C THR A 235 -9.81 -3.96 -19.03
N ASP A 236 -9.38 -3.88 -20.28
CA ASP A 236 -9.11 -5.06 -21.12
C ASP A 236 -7.80 -5.77 -20.75
N ALA A 237 -7.02 -5.20 -19.84
CA ALA A 237 -5.92 -5.86 -19.14
C ALA A 237 -6.04 -5.56 -17.64
N LEU A 238 -5.81 -6.54 -16.77
CA LEU A 238 -5.95 -6.34 -15.33
C LEU A 238 -5.09 -7.29 -14.50
N THR A 239 -4.83 -6.89 -13.26
CA THR A 239 -4.29 -7.75 -12.21
C THR A 239 -5.08 -7.53 -10.93
N LEU A 240 -5.56 -8.61 -10.32
CA LEU A 240 -6.18 -8.60 -9.01
C LEU A 240 -5.25 -9.31 -8.05
N GLU A 241 -4.98 -8.75 -6.87
CA GLU A 241 -4.18 -9.43 -5.85
C GLU A 241 -4.67 -9.13 -4.43
N ALA A 242 -4.40 -10.07 -3.53
CA ALA A 242 -4.62 -9.92 -2.09
C ALA A 242 -3.77 -10.94 -1.31
N TRP A 243 -3.43 -10.60 -0.07
CA TRP A 243 -3.10 -11.56 0.96
C TRP A 243 -4.37 -12.07 1.64
N VAL A 244 -4.46 -13.39 1.79
CA VAL A 244 -5.65 -14.08 2.29
C VAL A 244 -5.25 -15.12 3.32
N SER A 245 -5.91 -15.12 4.48
CA SER A 245 -5.76 -16.15 5.51
C SER A 245 -7.15 -16.61 5.99
N PRO A 246 -7.71 -17.68 5.40
CA PRO A 246 -8.94 -18.31 5.88
C PRO A 246 -8.86 -18.73 7.36
N GLU A 247 -9.93 -18.54 8.14
CA GLU A 247 -10.05 -19.08 9.50
C GLU A 247 -10.80 -20.41 9.54
N VAL A 248 -11.50 -20.72 8.47
CA VAL A 248 -12.18 -22.00 8.25
C VAL A 248 -11.77 -22.55 6.90
N ALA A 249 -11.85 -23.87 6.74
CA ALA A 249 -11.71 -24.47 5.43
C ALA A 249 -12.80 -23.89 4.53
N MET A 250 -12.41 -23.43 3.33
CA MET A 250 -13.35 -23.01 2.30
C MET A 250 -14.30 -24.19 2.03
N ASP A 251 -15.60 -23.94 2.09
CA ASP A 251 -16.64 -24.96 1.97
C ASP A 251 -17.27 -24.94 0.56
N ASP A 252 -18.44 -25.56 0.43
CA ASP A 252 -19.29 -25.47 -0.77
C ASP A 252 -20.10 -24.17 -0.75
N ALA A 253 -19.47 -23.04 -0.43
CA ALA A 253 -19.97 -21.71 -0.74
C ALA A 253 -18.98 -20.96 -1.63
N THR A 254 -19.50 -20.01 -2.41
CA THR A 254 -18.67 -19.13 -3.21
C THR A 254 -18.06 -18.05 -2.30
N HIS A 255 -16.77 -18.17 -1.98
CA HIS A 255 -16.03 -17.19 -1.19
C HIS A 255 -15.30 -16.22 -2.11
N SER A 256 -15.73 -14.96 -2.17
CA SER A 256 -15.10 -13.96 -3.03
C SER A 256 -14.08 -13.13 -2.26
N ILE A 257 -12.84 -13.13 -2.75
CA ILE A 257 -11.79 -12.22 -2.27
C ILE A 257 -12.07 -10.82 -2.81
N LEU A 258 -12.31 -10.72 -4.12
CA LEU A 258 -12.71 -9.50 -4.81
C LEU A 258 -13.68 -9.88 -5.93
N ARG A 259 -14.76 -9.12 -6.12
CA ARG A 259 -15.68 -9.30 -7.25
C ARG A 259 -16.23 -7.98 -7.75
N LYS A 260 -16.70 -7.97 -8.99
CA LYS A 260 -17.53 -6.90 -9.55
C LYS A 260 -18.69 -7.50 -10.32
N GLY A 261 -19.83 -7.61 -9.64
CA GLY A 261 -21.04 -8.25 -10.17
C GLY A 261 -20.74 -9.65 -10.72
N ASP A 262 -21.21 -9.91 -11.94
CA ASP A 262 -20.95 -11.15 -12.69
C ASP A 262 -19.86 -11.00 -13.76
N ALA A 263 -19.28 -9.80 -13.89
CA ALA A 263 -18.26 -9.51 -14.91
C ALA A 263 -16.92 -10.17 -14.56
N LEU A 264 -16.47 -10.03 -13.31
CA LEU A 264 -15.27 -10.70 -12.82
C LEU A 264 -15.32 -11.01 -11.33
N ALA A 265 -14.53 -11.99 -10.91
CA ALA A 265 -14.23 -12.27 -9.52
C ALA A 265 -12.90 -13.04 -9.35
N LEU A 266 -12.17 -12.70 -8.31
CA LEU A 266 -11.18 -13.58 -7.68
C LEU A 266 -11.84 -14.24 -6.47
N ARG A 267 -12.07 -15.56 -6.54
CA ARG A 267 -12.93 -16.29 -5.60
C ARG A 267 -12.62 -17.79 -5.55
N THR A 268 -13.24 -18.53 -4.66
CA THR A 268 -13.40 -19.99 -4.79
C THR A 268 -14.65 -20.33 -5.61
N LEU A 269 -14.73 -21.54 -6.16
CA LEU A 269 -15.91 -22.04 -6.87
C LEU A 269 -16.67 -23.08 -6.06
N ASP A 270 -17.88 -22.77 -5.66
CA ASP A 270 -18.79 -23.75 -5.10
C ASP A 270 -19.69 -24.39 -6.19
N PRO A 271 -19.97 -25.72 -6.15
CA PRO A 271 -19.36 -26.76 -5.30
C PRO A 271 -18.16 -27.44 -6.00
N THR A 272 -17.64 -26.82 -7.07
CA THR A 272 -16.75 -27.50 -8.02
C THR A 272 -15.27 -27.42 -7.66
N SER A 273 -14.84 -26.44 -6.86
CA SER A 273 -13.42 -26.22 -6.49
C SER A 273 -13.25 -25.20 -5.36
N THR A 274 -12.66 -25.61 -4.23
CA THR A 274 -12.30 -24.70 -3.12
C THR A 274 -11.00 -23.93 -3.37
N HIS A 275 -10.47 -24.00 -4.59
CA HIS A 275 -9.22 -23.35 -4.96
C HIS A 275 -9.47 -21.89 -5.35
N PRO A 276 -8.56 -20.96 -5.04
CA PRO A 276 -8.54 -19.65 -5.65
C PRO A 276 -8.68 -19.76 -7.16
N THR A 277 -9.58 -18.96 -7.72
CA THR A 277 -9.99 -18.98 -9.12
C THR A 277 -10.26 -17.56 -9.59
N LEU A 278 -9.66 -17.18 -10.71
CA LEU A 278 -10.11 -16.02 -11.47
C LEU A 278 -11.25 -16.46 -12.37
N VAL A 279 -12.38 -15.76 -12.29
CA VAL A 279 -13.52 -15.92 -13.20
C VAL A 279 -13.77 -14.59 -13.89
N LEU A 280 -13.99 -14.61 -15.20
CA LEU A 280 -14.44 -13.44 -15.95
C LEU A 280 -15.43 -13.81 -17.05
N ARG A 281 -16.21 -12.81 -17.48
CA ARG A 281 -17.04 -12.85 -18.68
C ARG A 281 -16.50 -11.88 -19.71
N THR A 282 -16.63 -12.24 -20.97
CA THR A 282 -16.29 -11.36 -22.10
C THR A 282 -17.55 -10.85 -22.79
N VAL A 283 -17.39 -9.81 -23.62
CA VAL A 283 -18.51 -9.20 -24.35
C VAL A 283 -19.13 -10.15 -25.37
N GLU A 284 -18.31 -10.85 -26.17
CA GLU A 284 -18.82 -11.63 -27.31
C GLU A 284 -18.63 -13.14 -27.17
N ILE A 285 -17.70 -13.61 -26.34
CA ILE A 285 -17.46 -15.05 -26.17
C ILE A 285 -18.35 -15.57 -25.04
N PRO A 286 -19.34 -16.45 -25.35
CA PRO A 286 -20.32 -16.86 -24.36
C PRO A 286 -19.71 -17.73 -23.26
N GLY A 287 -20.13 -17.50 -22.02
CA GLY A 287 -19.79 -18.33 -20.87
C GLY A 287 -18.99 -17.58 -19.80
N GLN A 288 -18.53 -18.33 -18.80
CA GLN A 288 -17.53 -17.87 -17.85
C GLN A 288 -16.20 -18.53 -18.21
N HIS A 289 -15.17 -17.71 -18.33
CA HIS A 289 -13.78 -18.16 -18.46
C HIS A 289 -13.16 -18.19 -17.07
N ARG A 290 -12.33 -19.20 -16.80
CA ARG A 290 -11.78 -19.36 -15.47
C ARG A 290 -10.44 -20.09 -15.47
N VAL A 291 -9.57 -19.60 -14.62
CA VAL A 291 -8.32 -20.27 -14.29
C VAL A 291 -8.25 -20.49 -12.78
N GLU A 292 -8.00 -21.74 -12.40
CA GLU A 292 -7.94 -22.17 -11.00
C GLU A 292 -6.49 -22.42 -10.59
N SER A 293 -6.18 -22.12 -9.33
CA SER A 293 -4.90 -22.47 -8.73
C SER A 293 -4.82 -23.98 -8.44
N GLY A 294 -3.62 -24.48 -8.13
CA GLY A 294 -3.35 -25.91 -8.01
C GLY A 294 -3.82 -26.56 -6.71
N GLY A 295 -4.38 -25.79 -5.77
CA GLY A 295 -4.79 -26.29 -4.45
C GLY A 295 -5.64 -25.29 -3.67
N SER A 296 -6.21 -25.73 -2.55
CA SER A 296 -6.95 -24.87 -1.62
C SER A 296 -6.02 -23.95 -0.82
N LEU A 297 -6.58 -22.87 -0.29
CA LEU A 297 -5.89 -22.03 0.70
C LEU A 297 -5.78 -22.77 2.04
N PRO A 298 -4.61 -22.74 2.71
CA PRO A 298 -4.46 -23.28 4.05
C PRO A 298 -5.23 -22.44 5.08
N VAL A 299 -5.80 -23.11 6.08
CA VAL A 299 -6.45 -22.45 7.22
C VAL A 299 -5.38 -21.86 8.14
N ASP A 300 -5.64 -20.65 8.66
CA ASP A 300 -4.80 -19.88 9.57
C ASP A 300 -3.37 -19.63 9.07
N ALA A 301 -3.19 -19.59 7.75
CA ALA A 301 -1.93 -19.23 7.13
C ALA A 301 -2.15 -18.27 5.95
N TRP A 302 -1.33 -17.23 5.90
CA TRP A 302 -1.35 -16.26 4.82
C TRP A 302 -0.91 -16.90 3.49
N SER A 303 -1.67 -16.62 2.45
CA SER A 303 -1.31 -16.87 1.06
C SER A 303 -1.53 -15.62 0.25
N HIS A 304 -0.55 -15.26 -0.58
CA HIS A 304 -0.72 -14.22 -1.59
C HIS A 304 -1.36 -14.85 -2.81
N VAL A 305 -2.49 -14.32 -3.25
CA VAL A 305 -3.18 -14.76 -4.46
C VAL A 305 -3.19 -13.58 -5.42
N ALA A 306 -2.67 -13.80 -6.62
CA ALA A 306 -2.74 -12.84 -7.71
C ALA A 306 -3.30 -13.51 -8.96
N ALA A 307 -4.07 -12.76 -9.75
CA ALA A 307 -4.56 -13.25 -11.03
C ALA A 307 -4.55 -12.13 -12.08
N THR A 308 -4.19 -12.49 -13.30
CA THR A 308 -3.98 -11.54 -14.39
C THR A 308 -4.84 -11.92 -15.59
N TYR A 309 -5.29 -10.91 -16.32
CA TYR A 309 -5.94 -11.09 -17.62
C TYR A 309 -5.47 -10.05 -18.63
N ASP A 310 -5.24 -10.46 -19.87
CA ASP A 310 -4.92 -9.59 -20.99
C ASP A 310 -5.75 -9.99 -22.23
N ALA A 311 -6.72 -9.17 -22.62
CA ALA A 311 -7.59 -9.43 -23.77
C ALA A 311 -6.86 -9.37 -25.13
N SER A 312 -5.70 -8.71 -25.19
CA SER A 312 -4.89 -8.66 -26.42
C SER A 312 -4.29 -10.02 -26.79
N THR A 313 -3.97 -10.81 -25.77
CA THR A 313 -3.47 -12.18 -25.90
C THR A 313 -4.53 -13.24 -25.57
N GLY A 314 -5.57 -12.86 -24.82
CA GLY A 314 -6.58 -13.76 -24.26
C GLY A 314 -6.07 -14.53 -23.03
N GLN A 315 -4.91 -14.18 -22.48
CA GLN A 315 -4.25 -14.96 -21.45
C GLN A 315 -4.84 -14.65 -20.07
N LEU A 316 -5.36 -15.68 -19.41
CA LEU A 316 -5.61 -15.70 -17.97
C LEU A 316 -4.46 -16.42 -17.27
N ALA A 317 -4.05 -15.91 -16.12
CA ALA A 317 -3.12 -16.62 -15.25
C ALA A 317 -3.50 -16.41 -13.78
N ILE A 318 -3.20 -17.41 -12.95
CA ILE A 318 -3.34 -17.33 -11.50
C ILE A 318 -2.06 -17.78 -10.83
N TYR A 319 -1.71 -17.04 -9.79
CA TYR A 319 -0.49 -17.18 -9.02
C TYR A 319 -0.85 -17.35 -7.55
N ARG A 320 -0.07 -18.17 -6.86
CA ARG A 320 -0.09 -18.25 -5.42
C ARG A 320 1.32 -18.13 -4.89
N ASN A 321 1.53 -17.27 -3.90
CA ASN A 321 2.81 -17.01 -3.26
C ASN A 321 3.92 -16.69 -4.28
N GLY A 322 3.59 -15.86 -5.27
CA GLY A 322 4.52 -15.48 -6.34
C GLY A 322 4.80 -16.54 -7.41
N VAL A 323 4.15 -17.70 -7.37
CA VAL A 323 4.35 -18.83 -8.31
C VAL A 323 3.14 -18.99 -9.21
N LEU A 324 3.36 -19.14 -10.52
CA LEU A 324 2.31 -19.43 -11.49
C LEU A 324 1.77 -20.85 -11.26
N GLU A 325 0.46 -20.98 -11.07
CA GLU A 325 -0.18 -22.28 -10.80
C GLU A 325 -1.20 -22.71 -11.86
N GLY A 326 -1.73 -21.76 -12.62
CA GLY A 326 -2.69 -22.06 -13.68
C GLY A 326 -2.69 -21.01 -14.78
N THR A 327 -2.99 -21.46 -15.99
CA THR A 327 -3.22 -20.60 -17.15
C THR A 327 -4.42 -21.08 -17.96
N GLU A 328 -5.10 -20.15 -18.62
CA GLU A 328 -6.10 -20.44 -19.65
C GLU A 328 -5.94 -19.41 -20.77
N THR A 329 -6.17 -19.80 -22.02
CA THR A 329 -6.20 -18.88 -23.16
C THR A 329 -7.61 -18.83 -23.72
N ILE A 330 -8.20 -17.64 -23.73
CA ILE A 330 -9.44 -17.38 -24.45
C ILE A 330 -9.09 -17.17 -25.92
N GLU A 331 -9.52 -18.12 -26.74
CA GLU A 331 -9.41 -18.04 -28.20
C GLU A 331 -10.37 -16.99 -28.78
N GLY A 332 -9.99 -16.36 -29.89
CA GLY A 332 -10.78 -15.33 -30.57
C GLY A 332 -10.02 -14.02 -30.74
N GLU A 333 -10.62 -13.08 -31.45
CA GLU A 333 -10.00 -11.78 -31.71
C GLU A 333 -10.04 -10.89 -30.45
N PRO A 334 -9.06 -9.97 -30.24
CA PRO A 334 -9.01 -9.10 -29.06
C PRO A 334 -10.32 -8.37 -28.73
N ALA A 335 -11.03 -7.87 -29.74
CA ALA A 335 -12.30 -7.16 -29.56
C ALA A 335 -13.41 -8.04 -28.94
N GLN A 336 -13.32 -9.37 -29.12
CA GLN A 336 -14.31 -10.32 -28.61
C GLN A 336 -14.03 -10.70 -27.15
N ARG A 337 -12.79 -10.47 -26.71
CA ARG A 337 -12.23 -10.86 -25.43
C ARG A 337 -12.27 -9.72 -24.40
N GLN A 338 -12.82 -8.57 -24.74
CA GLN A 338 -12.99 -7.47 -23.80
C GLN A 338 -13.79 -7.91 -22.59
N VAL A 339 -13.40 -7.45 -21.40
CA VAL A 339 -14.12 -7.78 -20.16
C VAL A 339 -15.51 -7.17 -20.23
N GLN A 340 -16.53 -7.96 -19.88
CA GLN A 340 -17.90 -7.46 -19.86
C GLN A 340 -18.03 -6.30 -18.86
N SER A 341 -18.68 -5.21 -19.25
CA SER A 341 -18.96 -4.11 -18.32
C SER A 341 -19.95 -4.53 -17.23
N SER A 342 -19.89 -3.87 -16.08
CA SER A 342 -20.84 -4.09 -14.99
C SER A 342 -21.08 -2.82 -14.20
N ASP A 343 -22.35 -2.50 -13.97
CA ASP A 343 -22.78 -1.41 -13.10
C ASP A 343 -22.81 -1.82 -11.61
N ALA A 344 -22.50 -3.09 -11.30
CA ALA A 344 -22.42 -3.55 -9.92
C ALA A 344 -21.23 -2.90 -9.20
N VAL A 345 -21.40 -2.64 -7.90
CA VAL A 345 -20.30 -2.23 -7.02
C VAL A 345 -19.22 -3.31 -6.97
N ALA A 346 -17.96 -2.90 -6.83
CA ALA A 346 -16.90 -3.85 -6.50
C ALA A 346 -16.97 -4.18 -5.00
N GLN A 347 -16.73 -5.43 -4.67
CA GLN A 347 -16.93 -5.97 -3.33
C GLN A 347 -15.76 -6.83 -2.93
N VAL A 348 -15.35 -6.75 -1.67
CA VAL A 348 -14.20 -7.46 -1.11
C VAL A 348 -14.67 -8.35 0.04
N GLY A 349 -14.23 -9.61 0.04
CA GLY A 349 -14.43 -10.55 1.15
C GLY A 349 -15.82 -11.18 1.28
N GLN A 350 -16.64 -11.19 0.22
CA GLN A 350 -17.98 -11.77 0.28
C GLN A 350 -17.95 -13.26 0.65
N HIS A 351 -18.75 -13.65 1.64
CA HIS A 351 -18.79 -15.00 2.23
C HIS A 351 -17.46 -15.48 2.82
N MET A 352 -16.45 -14.61 2.98
CA MET A 352 -15.18 -15.03 3.58
C MET A 352 -15.26 -15.05 5.11
N GLN A 353 -14.73 -16.11 5.71
CA GLN A 353 -14.37 -16.17 7.13
C GLN A 353 -12.85 -16.26 7.24
N GLY A 354 -12.20 -15.15 7.61
CA GLY A 354 -10.75 -15.06 7.61
C GLY A 354 -10.24 -13.63 7.56
N ARG A 355 -8.96 -13.47 7.26
CA ARG A 355 -8.27 -12.18 7.20
C ARG A 355 -7.87 -11.84 5.77
N LEU A 356 -8.01 -10.55 5.42
CA LEU A 356 -7.63 -9.97 4.13
C LEU A 356 -6.67 -8.81 4.35
N ASP A 357 -5.66 -8.74 3.50
CA ASP A 357 -4.60 -7.76 3.55
C ASP A 357 -4.08 -7.42 2.14
N GLU A 358 -3.55 -6.22 1.93
CA GLU A 358 -3.02 -5.70 0.65
C GLU A 358 -3.89 -6.02 -0.58
N VAL A 359 -5.17 -5.68 -0.54
CA VAL A 359 -6.07 -5.90 -1.69
C VAL A 359 -5.80 -4.83 -2.74
N ARG A 360 -5.48 -5.24 -3.97
CA ARG A 360 -5.11 -4.31 -5.05
C ARG A 360 -5.75 -4.69 -6.37
N VAL A 361 -5.99 -3.66 -7.18
CA VAL A 361 -6.50 -3.77 -8.55
C VAL A 361 -5.61 -2.96 -9.47
N SER A 362 -4.95 -3.61 -10.43
CA SER A 362 -4.24 -2.95 -11.52
C SER A 362 -5.03 -2.98 -12.83
N THR A 363 -4.88 -1.93 -13.63
CA THR A 363 -5.45 -1.76 -14.99
C THR A 363 -4.55 -2.33 -16.09
N VAL A 364 -3.54 -3.11 -15.70
CA VAL A 364 -2.59 -3.79 -16.58
C VAL A 364 -2.45 -5.25 -16.16
N ALA A 365 -2.12 -6.11 -17.12
CA ALA A 365 -1.71 -7.48 -16.85
C ALA A 365 -0.24 -7.49 -16.41
N ARG A 366 -0.01 -7.64 -15.10
CA ARG A 366 1.33 -7.71 -14.53
C ARG A 366 1.98 -9.05 -14.91
N SER A 367 3.28 -9.03 -15.16
CA SER A 367 4.03 -10.23 -15.53
C SER A 367 4.22 -11.18 -14.35
N ALA A 368 4.57 -12.43 -14.65
CA ALA A 368 4.95 -13.40 -13.63
C ALA A 368 6.15 -12.93 -12.77
N ALA A 369 7.11 -12.23 -13.37
CA ALA A 369 8.26 -11.69 -12.64
C ALA A 369 7.86 -10.56 -11.69
N TRP A 370 6.96 -9.68 -12.12
CA TRP A 370 6.42 -8.63 -11.25
C TRP A 370 5.66 -9.21 -10.06
N VAL A 371 4.78 -10.20 -10.29
CA VAL A 371 4.02 -10.87 -9.21
C VAL A 371 4.97 -11.54 -8.21
N ARG A 372 6.02 -12.22 -8.70
CA ARG A 372 7.04 -12.83 -7.84
C ARG A 372 7.84 -11.80 -7.03
N LEU A 373 8.17 -10.67 -7.64
CA LEU A 373 8.87 -9.55 -6.99
C LEU A 373 8.01 -8.97 -5.86
N GLN A 374 6.73 -8.70 -6.12
CA GLN A 374 5.80 -8.16 -5.12
C GLN A 374 5.62 -9.10 -3.93
N TYR A 375 5.45 -10.40 -4.18
CA TYR A 375 5.40 -11.40 -3.12
C TYR A 375 6.67 -11.38 -2.25
N ALA A 376 7.85 -11.31 -2.88
CA ALA A 376 9.12 -11.24 -2.15
C ALA A 376 9.28 -9.93 -1.36
N ALA A 377 8.81 -8.80 -1.89
CA ALA A 377 8.80 -7.52 -1.19
C ALA A 377 7.90 -7.58 0.05
N MET A 378 6.67 -8.08 -0.09
CA MET A 378 5.67 -8.19 0.98
C MET A 378 5.96 -9.30 2.00
N THR A 379 6.92 -10.17 1.72
CA THR A 379 7.46 -11.16 2.68
C THR A 379 8.80 -10.75 3.27
N ASP A 380 9.26 -9.51 2.99
CA ASP A 380 10.54 -8.98 3.44
C ASP A 380 11.74 -9.85 3.03
N ALA A 381 11.60 -10.55 1.90
CA ALA A 381 12.62 -11.43 1.32
C ALA A 381 13.38 -10.78 0.17
N LEU A 382 12.95 -9.61 -0.31
CA LEU A 382 13.54 -8.92 -1.46
C LEU A 382 14.84 -8.17 -1.12
N LEU A 383 14.86 -7.46 0.01
CA LEU A 383 15.89 -6.46 0.31
C LEU A 383 16.93 -6.96 1.32
N ARG A 384 18.19 -6.65 1.05
CA ARG A 384 19.30 -6.83 1.99
C ARG A 384 19.87 -5.48 2.37
N PHE A 385 19.89 -5.19 3.67
CA PHE A 385 20.38 -3.93 4.19
C PHE A 385 21.90 -3.98 4.34
N GLY A 386 22.60 -3.10 3.63
CA GLY A 386 24.02 -2.88 3.83
C GLY A 386 24.33 -2.35 5.24
N PRO A 387 25.62 -2.30 5.65
CA PRO A 387 25.99 -1.72 6.92
C PRO A 387 25.58 -0.24 6.99
N PRO A 388 25.23 0.29 8.17
CA PRO A 388 25.05 1.72 8.35
C PRO A 388 26.33 2.46 7.96
N VAL A 389 26.23 3.46 7.07
CA VAL A 389 27.35 4.36 6.82
C VAL A 389 27.41 5.37 7.96
N ALA A 390 28.63 5.73 8.39
CA ALA A 390 28.82 6.80 9.35
C ALA A 390 28.24 8.10 8.79
N ARG A 391 27.83 9.02 9.67
CA ARG A 391 27.44 10.37 9.26
C ARG A 391 28.61 10.99 8.48
N ASP A 392 28.36 11.46 7.27
CA ASP A 392 29.35 12.18 6.44
C ASP A 392 29.70 13.54 7.06
#